data_AF-A0A1V3C9K9-F1
#
_entry.id   AF-A0A1V3C9K9-F1
#
_cell.length_a   1.000
_cell.length_b   1.000
_cell.length_c   1.000
_cell.angle_alpha   90.00
_cell.angle_beta   90.00
_cell.angle_gamma   90.00
#
_symmetry.space_group_name_H-M   'P 1'
#
loop_
_entity.id
_entity.type
_entity.pdbx_description
1 polymer ?
#
loop_
_entity_poly.entity_id
_entity_poly.type
_entity_poly.pdbx_seq_one_letter_code
_entity_poly.pdbx_strand_id
1 'polypeptide(L)'
;MTTPTRRSTAAELIADFVSTGGSLTDRADLARFLREHRLATEGAIPITLADLDEAIALRDGIRAVLERGSDPDHEAIARGQRVLDGLRVTVRLQPVPDTGVQLAPAVVDEVRRGLARIAGAWASVLATGEWRHLRL
;
A
#
# COMPACT_ATOMS: atom_id res chain seq x y z
N MET A 1 -21.08 23.57 10.97
CA MET A 1 -21.13 23.05 9.59
C MET A 1 -19.76 22.49 9.24
N THR A 2 -19.56 21.18 9.30
CA THR A 2 -18.32 20.53 8.83
C THR A 2 -18.62 19.94 7.46
N THR A 3 -18.07 20.52 6.40
CA THR A 3 -18.13 19.93 5.06
C THR A 3 -17.55 18.52 5.14
N PRO A 4 -18.26 17.45 4.73
CA PRO A 4 -17.69 16.13 4.68
C PRO A 4 -16.54 16.15 3.66
N THR A 5 -15.30 16.18 4.14
CA THR A 5 -14.12 15.99 3.32
C THR A 5 -14.09 14.52 2.91
N ARG A 6 -14.53 14.25 1.69
CA ARG A 6 -14.34 12.94 1.06
C ARG A 6 -12.84 12.63 1.07
N ARG A 7 -12.47 11.44 1.56
CA ARG A 7 -11.07 10.97 1.51
C ARG A 7 -10.62 10.91 0.06
N SER A 8 -9.35 11.20 -0.19
CA SER A 8 -8.75 10.89 -1.49
C SER A 8 -8.72 9.37 -1.72
N THR A 9 -8.62 8.93 -2.97
CA THR A 9 -8.45 7.50 -3.29
C THR A 9 -7.20 6.90 -2.64
N ALA A 10 -6.15 7.70 -2.45
CA ALA A 10 -4.96 7.27 -1.72
C ALA A 10 -5.25 7.05 -0.23
N ALA A 11 -6.00 7.97 0.40
CA ALA A 11 -6.42 7.84 1.79
C ALA A 11 -7.41 6.66 2.01
N GLU A 12 -8.32 6.41 1.06
CA GLU A 12 -9.19 5.23 1.06
C GLU A 12 -8.36 3.94 0.97
N LEU A 13 -7.44 3.85 0.01
CA LEU A 13 -6.58 2.67 -0.14
C LEU A 13 -5.75 2.39 1.13
N ILE A 14 -5.17 3.42 1.75
CA ILE A 14 -4.40 3.23 2.98
C ILE A 14 -5.31 2.78 4.12
N ALA A 15 -6.48 3.40 4.29
CA ALA A 15 -7.44 3.02 5.33
C ALA A 15 -7.88 1.55 5.19
N ASP A 16 -8.22 1.14 3.96
CA ASP A 16 -8.63 -0.24 3.68
C ASP A 16 -7.49 -1.20 3.95
N PHE A 17 -6.26 -0.89 3.48
CA PHE A 17 -5.09 -1.73 3.72
C PHE A 17 -4.81 -1.98 5.21
N VAL A 18 -4.79 -0.93 6.04
CA VAL A 18 -4.49 -1.07 7.48
C VAL A 18 -5.63 -1.72 8.26
N SER A 19 -6.87 -1.64 7.76
CA SER A 19 -8.04 -2.28 8.37
C SER A 19 -8.03 -3.81 8.21
N THR A 20 -7.21 -4.36 7.31
CA THR A 20 -7.09 -5.81 7.05
C THR A 20 -6.40 -6.60 8.18
N GLY A 21 -6.18 -6.01 9.35
CA GLY A 21 -5.40 -6.59 10.47
C GLY A 21 -5.86 -7.98 10.94
N GLY A 22 -7.07 -8.43 10.57
CA GLY A 22 -7.54 -9.81 10.79
C GLY A 22 -7.87 -10.59 9.52
N SER A 23 -7.79 -9.99 8.34
CA SER A 23 -8.25 -10.56 7.06
C SER A 23 -7.16 -10.63 5.98
N LEU A 24 -5.94 -10.22 6.30
CA LEU A 24 -4.75 -10.40 5.48
C LEU A 24 -3.81 -11.30 6.26
N THR A 25 -4.08 -12.61 6.19
CA THR A 25 -3.37 -13.64 6.96
C THR A 25 -2.65 -14.65 6.09
N ASP A 26 -3.05 -14.75 4.81
CA ASP A 26 -2.44 -15.67 3.86
C ASP A 26 -2.26 -15.04 2.47
N ARG A 27 -1.69 -15.84 1.56
CA ARG A 27 -1.41 -15.42 0.18
C ARG A 27 -2.68 -15.19 -0.64
N ALA A 28 -3.77 -15.90 -0.35
CA ALA A 28 -5.04 -15.73 -1.05
C ALA A 28 -5.68 -14.40 -0.67
N ASP A 29 -5.61 -14.01 0.61
CA ASP A 29 -6.04 -12.70 1.08
C ASP A 29 -5.26 -11.58 0.41
N LEU A 30 -3.93 -11.70 0.30
CA LEU A 30 -3.12 -10.69 -0.37
C LEU A 30 -3.48 -10.59 -1.86
N ALA A 31 -3.64 -11.72 -2.55
CA ALA A 31 -4.07 -11.73 -3.94
C ALA A 31 -5.44 -11.07 -4.13
N ARG A 32 -6.36 -11.34 -3.20
CA ARG A 32 -7.72 -10.75 -3.21
C ARG A 32 -7.66 -9.24 -3.01
N PHE A 33 -6.95 -8.77 -1.99
CA PHE A 33 -6.77 -7.33 -1.73
C PHE A 33 -6.17 -6.60 -2.94
N LEU A 34 -5.09 -7.15 -3.52
CA LEU A 34 -4.45 -6.54 -4.68
C LEU A 34 -5.39 -6.45 -5.90
N ARG A 35 -6.28 -7.42 -6.09
CA ARG A 35 -7.28 -7.40 -7.17
C ARG A 35 -8.41 -6.42 -6.89
N GLU A 36 -8.98 -6.43 -5.68
CA GLU A 36 -10.05 -5.53 -5.25
C GLU A 36 -9.66 -4.05 -5.46
N HIS A 37 -8.41 -3.70 -5.16
CA HIS A 37 -7.87 -2.35 -5.34
C HIS A 37 -7.20 -2.10 -6.71
N ARG A 38 -7.29 -3.06 -7.65
CA ARG A 38 -6.67 -2.99 -9.00
C ARG A 38 -5.18 -2.65 -8.95
N LEU A 39 -4.48 -3.18 -7.94
CA LEU A 39 -3.05 -3.01 -7.71
C LEU A 39 -2.21 -4.04 -8.47
N ALA A 40 -2.83 -5.16 -8.85
CA ALA A 40 -2.26 -6.19 -9.72
C ALA A 40 -3.23 -6.50 -10.87
N THR A 41 -2.68 -6.99 -11.97
CA THR A 41 -3.42 -7.50 -13.13
C THR A 41 -4.19 -8.78 -12.79
N GLU A 42 -5.25 -9.05 -13.56
CA GLU A 42 -6.21 -10.14 -13.29
C GLU A 42 -5.62 -11.56 -13.41
N GLY A 43 -4.36 -11.70 -13.85
CA GLY A 43 -3.69 -12.98 -14.01
C GLY A 43 -3.40 -13.73 -12.70
N ALA A 44 -2.85 -14.94 -12.84
CA ALA A 44 -2.29 -15.67 -11.72
C ALA A 44 -1.06 -14.91 -11.20
N ILE A 45 -1.15 -14.38 -9.98
CA ILE A 45 -0.05 -13.68 -9.31
C ILE A 45 0.64 -14.72 -8.43
N PRO A 46 1.88 -15.15 -8.75
CA PRO A 46 2.63 -16.05 -7.89
C PRO A 46 3.10 -15.27 -6.66
N ILE A 47 2.31 -15.30 -5.59
CA ILE A 47 2.66 -14.66 -4.31
C ILE A 47 3.52 -15.64 -3.50
N THR A 48 4.70 -15.19 -3.11
CA THR A 48 5.58 -15.95 -2.21
C THR A 48 5.24 -15.66 -0.74
N LEU A 49 5.78 -16.46 0.19
CA LEU A 49 5.65 -16.16 1.62
C LEU A 49 6.38 -14.87 1.99
N ALA A 50 7.53 -14.59 1.35
CA ALA A 50 8.26 -13.35 1.59
C ALA A 50 7.44 -12.11 1.20
N ASP A 51 6.69 -12.17 0.09
CA ASP A 51 5.82 -11.06 -0.32
C ASP A 51 4.68 -10.83 0.68
N LEU A 52 4.13 -11.91 1.24
CA LEU A 52 3.12 -11.82 2.29
C LEU A 52 3.70 -11.19 3.57
N ASP A 53 4.87 -11.63 3.99
CA ASP A 53 5.56 -11.09 5.17
C ASP A 53 5.87 -9.60 5.00
N GLU A 54 6.33 -9.19 3.81
CA GLU A 54 6.54 -7.78 3.47
C GLU A 54 5.24 -6.97 3.50
N ALA A 55 4.14 -7.51 2.96
CA ALA A 55 2.84 -6.86 2.99
C ALA A 55 2.32 -6.66 4.43
N ILE A 56 2.42 -7.70 5.26
CA ILE A 56 2.02 -7.66 6.68
C ILE A 56 2.90 -6.67 7.44
N ALA A 57 4.22 -6.73 7.27
CA ALA A 57 5.15 -5.80 7.91
C ALA A 57 4.88 -4.34 7.53
N LEU A 58 4.57 -4.07 6.25
CA LEU A 58 4.20 -2.74 5.79
C LEU A 58 2.87 -2.28 6.42
N ARG A 59 1.85 -3.14 6.41
CA ARG A 59 0.54 -2.85 7.02
C ARG A 59 0.69 -2.49 8.49
N ASP A 60 1.37 -3.34 9.25
CA ASP A 60 1.52 -3.20 10.69
C ASP A 60 2.35 -1.96 11.04
N GLY A 61 3.38 -1.65 10.25
CA GLY A 61 4.17 -0.42 10.41
C GLY A 61 3.34 0.84 10.18
N ILE A 62 2.52 0.90 9.12
CA ILE A 62 1.61 2.05 8.89
C ILE A 62 0.56 2.13 10.01
N ARG A 63 0.01 0.99 10.42
CA ARG A 63 -0.98 0.91 11.49
C ARG A 63 -0.42 1.46 12.81
N ALA A 64 0.79 1.05 13.19
CA ALA A 64 1.48 1.53 14.40
C ALA A 64 1.68 3.06 14.40
N VAL A 65 1.92 3.67 13.23
CA VAL A 65 1.98 5.14 13.10
C VAL A 65 0.61 5.80 13.31
N LEU A 66 -0.46 5.15 12.85
CA LEU A 66 -1.82 5.69 12.90
C LEU A 66 -2.52 5.51 14.26
N GLU A 67 -2.14 4.52 15.08
CA GLU A 67 -2.81 4.21 16.36
C GLU A 67 -2.65 5.30 17.44
N ARG A 68 -1.74 6.28 17.28
CA ARG A 68 -1.55 7.46 18.17
C ARG A 68 -1.59 7.14 19.67
N GLY A 69 -1.15 5.95 20.04
CA GLY A 69 -0.97 5.55 21.43
C GLY A 69 0.20 6.30 22.07
N SER A 70 0.25 6.27 23.40
CA SER A 70 1.37 6.82 24.18
C SER A 70 2.68 6.05 23.99
N ASP A 71 2.60 4.82 23.49
CA ASP A 71 3.75 3.95 23.21
C ASP A 71 3.54 3.27 21.85
N PRO A 72 4.05 3.83 20.74
CA PRO A 72 3.91 3.23 19.42
C PRO A 72 4.79 1.97 19.31
N ASP A 73 4.32 0.96 18.58
CA ASP A 73 5.11 -0.25 18.29
C ASP A 73 6.30 0.09 17.38
N HIS A 74 7.42 0.44 18.01
CA HIS A 74 8.66 0.82 17.34
C HIS A 74 9.25 -0.30 16.47
N GLU A 75 9.01 -1.56 16.83
CA GLU A 75 9.49 -2.70 16.06
C GLU A 75 8.69 -2.88 14.77
N ALA A 76 7.35 -2.76 14.84
CA ALA A 76 6.49 -2.76 13.67
C ALA A 76 6.84 -1.61 12.72
N ILE A 77 7.07 -0.41 13.25
CA ILE A 77 7.51 0.76 12.46
C ILE A 77 8.84 0.47 11.76
N ALA A 78 9.84 -0.07 12.46
CA ALA A 78 11.14 -0.40 11.87
C ALA A 78 11.04 -1.50 10.80
N ARG A 79 10.16 -2.50 10.98
CA ARG A 79 9.87 -3.51 9.95
C ARG A 79 9.22 -2.90 8.72
N GLY A 80 8.19 -2.07 8.89
CA GLY A 80 7.53 -1.36 7.79
C GLY A 80 8.48 -0.44 7.03
N GLN A 81 9.37 0.29 7.72
CA GLN A 81 10.36 1.15 7.09
C GLN A 81 11.33 0.35 6.20
N ARG A 82 11.81 -0.81 6.67
CA ARG A 82 12.68 -1.68 5.86
C ARG A 82 12.01 -2.13 4.56
N VAL A 83 10.70 -2.39 4.57
CA VAL A 83 9.94 -2.70 3.35
C VAL A 83 9.88 -1.48 2.43
N LEU A 84 9.56 -0.30 2.97
CA LEU A 84 9.54 0.95 2.19
C LEU A 84 10.89 1.24 1.52
N ASP A 85 12.00 1.03 2.23
CA ASP A 85 13.36 1.23 1.68
C ASP A 85 13.65 0.30 0.49
N GLY A 86 13.05 -0.89 0.47
CA GLY A 86 13.16 -1.87 -0.61
C GLY A 86 12.23 -1.63 -1.80
N LEU A 87 11.19 -0.80 -1.64
CA LEU A 87 10.19 -0.53 -2.68
C LEU A 87 10.59 0.67 -3.54
N ARG A 88 10.70 0.45 -4.86
CA ARG A 88 10.90 1.55 -5.82
C ARG A 88 9.56 2.16 -6.23
N VAL A 89 9.29 3.38 -5.78
CA VAL A 89 8.09 4.17 -6.13
C VAL A 89 8.37 5.08 -7.35
N THR A 90 9.33 4.72 -8.20
CA THR A 90 9.59 5.45 -9.44
C THR A 90 8.65 4.97 -10.55
N VAL A 91 8.19 5.90 -11.38
CA VAL A 91 7.28 5.60 -12.49
C VAL A 91 8.07 5.48 -13.79
N ARG A 92 7.84 4.43 -14.57
CA ARG A 92 8.34 4.34 -15.93
C ARG A 92 7.39 5.08 -16.87
N LEU A 93 7.96 5.88 -17.75
CA LEU A 93 7.27 6.47 -18.88
C LEU A 93 7.51 5.57 -20.09
N GLN A 94 6.67 4.55 -20.28
CA GLN A 94 6.80 3.62 -21.40
C GLN A 94 5.75 3.95 -22.48
N PRO A 95 6.18 4.25 -23.73
CA PRO A 95 5.26 4.33 -24.85
C PRO A 95 4.65 2.95 -25.12
N VAL A 96 3.33 2.89 -25.20
CA VAL A 96 2.57 1.70 -25.59
C VAL A 96 1.96 1.96 -26.97
N PRO A 97 2.25 1.10 -27.97
CA PRO A 97 1.59 1.20 -29.27
C PRO A 97 0.07 1.24 -29.10
N ASP A 98 -0.59 2.12 -29.86
CA ASP A 98 -2.06 2.26 -29.94
C ASP A 98 -2.82 2.72 -28.69
N THR A 99 -2.15 3.00 -27.56
CA THR A 99 -2.82 3.43 -26.30
C THR A 99 -2.17 4.61 -25.59
N GLY A 100 -0.99 5.09 -26.02
CA GLY A 100 -0.32 6.27 -25.47
C GLY A 100 0.83 5.92 -24.51
N VAL A 101 0.98 6.66 -23.40
CA VAL A 101 2.02 6.38 -22.38
C VAL A 101 1.39 5.65 -21.20
N GLN A 102 1.90 4.46 -20.85
CA GLN A 102 1.47 3.76 -19.66
C GLN A 102 2.38 4.12 -18.48
N LEU A 103 1.77 4.59 -17.40
CA LEU A 103 2.45 4.81 -16.11
C LEU A 103 2.40 3.51 -15.31
N ALA A 104 3.56 2.93 -15.05
CA ALA A 104 3.69 1.76 -14.19
C ALA A 104 4.88 1.94 -13.23
N PRO A 105 4.82 1.39 -12.00
CA PRO A 105 5.98 1.34 -11.13
C PRO A 105 7.15 0.63 -11.82
N ALA A 106 8.37 1.14 -11.64
CA ALA A 106 9.58 0.60 -12.25
C ALA A 106 10.10 -0.68 -11.57
N VAL A 107 9.20 -1.60 -11.25
CA VAL A 107 9.50 -2.89 -10.63
C VAL A 107 8.99 -4.03 -11.53
N VAL A 108 9.79 -5.09 -11.58
CA VAL A 108 9.60 -6.20 -12.51
C VAL A 108 8.43 -7.09 -12.07
N ASP A 109 8.34 -7.36 -10.77
CA ASP A 109 7.35 -8.25 -10.18
C ASP A 109 6.00 -7.55 -9.87
N GLU A 110 4.90 -8.25 -10.11
CA GLU A 110 3.53 -7.73 -10.00
C GLU A 110 3.11 -7.43 -8.56
N VAL A 111 3.53 -8.27 -7.60
CA VAL A 111 3.24 -8.05 -6.17
C VAL A 111 4.00 -6.83 -5.69
N ARG A 112 5.28 -6.71 -6.07
CA ARG A 112 6.05 -5.50 -5.78
C ARG A 112 5.46 -4.26 -6.40
N ARG A 113 4.87 -4.32 -7.61
CA ARG A 113 4.16 -3.16 -8.18
C ARG A 113 2.98 -2.77 -7.30
N GLY A 114 2.23 -3.75 -6.80
CA GLY A 114 1.12 -3.53 -5.87
C GLY A 114 1.58 -2.84 -4.58
N LEU A 115 2.60 -3.39 -3.91
CA LEU A 115 3.16 -2.81 -2.69
C LEU A 115 3.77 -1.43 -2.92
N ALA A 116 4.46 -1.21 -4.06
CA ALA A 116 5.00 0.10 -4.42
C ALA A 116 3.89 1.15 -4.64
N ARG A 117 2.72 0.74 -5.14
CA ARG A 117 1.55 1.64 -5.28
C ARG A 117 0.93 1.97 -3.92
N ILE A 118 0.89 1.03 -2.98
CA ILE A 118 0.49 1.29 -1.58
C ILE A 118 1.47 2.28 -0.96
N ALA A 119 2.78 2.08 -1.12
CA ALA A 119 3.81 3.01 -0.65
C ALA A 119 3.66 4.41 -1.28
N GLY A 120 3.34 4.49 -2.58
CA GLY A 120 3.02 5.75 -3.26
C GLY A 120 1.77 6.44 -2.73
N ALA A 121 0.71 5.68 -2.42
CA ALA A 121 -0.48 6.21 -1.78
C ALA A 121 -0.15 6.76 -0.37
N TRP A 122 0.66 6.04 0.40
CA TRP A 122 1.13 6.51 1.71
C TRP A 122 1.92 7.80 1.62
N ALA A 123 2.85 7.91 0.65
CA ALA A 123 3.59 9.14 0.38
C ALA A 123 2.65 10.31 0.00
N SER A 124 1.62 10.05 -0.81
CA SER A 124 0.60 11.05 -1.15
C SER A 124 -0.19 11.51 0.08
N VAL A 125 -0.63 10.58 0.92
CA VAL A 125 -1.37 10.86 2.16
C VAL A 125 -0.52 11.65 3.16
N LEU A 126 0.79 11.38 3.21
CA LEU A 126 1.74 12.19 3.97
C LEU A 126 1.82 13.62 3.41
N ALA A 127 2.00 13.77 2.09
CA ALA A 127 2.14 15.06 1.43
C ALA A 127 0.89 15.95 1.57
N THR A 128 -0.31 15.36 1.54
CA THR A 128 -1.58 16.10 1.74
C THR A 128 -1.94 16.29 3.21
N GLY A 129 -1.27 15.57 4.12
CA GLY A 129 -1.56 15.60 5.55
C GLY A 129 -2.81 14.80 5.96
N GLU A 130 -3.43 14.07 5.03
CA GLU A 130 -4.65 13.28 5.26
C GLU A 130 -4.48 12.19 6.32
N TRP A 131 -3.25 11.70 6.55
CA TRP A 131 -2.96 10.70 7.60
C TRP A 131 -3.45 11.17 8.99
N ARG A 132 -3.47 12.49 9.26
CA ARG A 132 -3.94 13.06 10.52
C ARG A 132 -5.45 12.89 10.73
N HIS A 133 -6.19 12.49 9.70
CA HIS A 133 -7.63 12.27 9.75
C HIS A 133 -8.00 10.79 9.52
N LEU A 134 -7.02 9.95 9.21
CA LEU A 134 -7.19 8.51 9.25
C LEU A 134 -7.30 8.08 10.72
N ARG A 135 -8.35 7.31 10.99
CA ARG A 135 -8.60 6.63 12.26
C ARG A 135 -8.70 5.14 11.97
N LEU A 136 -8.07 4.35 12.82
CA LEU A 136 -8.21 2.90 12.87
C LEU A 136 -9.40 2.52 13.74
#